data_AF-A0AAN0LYG8-F1
#
_entry.id   AF-A0AAN0LYG8-F1
#
_cell.length_a   1.000
_cell.length_b   1.000
_cell.length_c   1.000
_cell.angle_alpha   90.00
_cell.angle_beta   90.00
_cell.angle_gamma   90.00
#
_symmetry.space_group_name_H-M   'P 1'
#
loop_
_entity.id
_entity.type
_entity.pdbx_description
1 polymer ?
#
loop_
_entity_poly.entity_id
_entity_poly.type
_entity_poly.pdbx_seq_one_letter_code
_entity_poly.pdbx_strand_id
1 'polypeptide(L)'
;MKVDGYRRTWSVRLAEYLQKDAYKEEIVLTREDEYFEFMMMGLRMRDGVTFARFESRFGISMFDIFKDAIDQGVSEALLTVEDDRIVTTDNGFIMLDDVSLPFMDIRTTNHSSFQNQ
;
A
#
# COMPACT_ATOMS: atom_id res chain seq x y z
N MET A 1 11.05 7.98 -7.29
CA MET A 1 11.54 6.64 -7.67
C MET A 1 11.98 5.90 -6.42
N LYS A 2 11.68 4.60 -6.30
CA LYS A 2 12.17 3.76 -5.19
C LYS A 2 13.59 3.29 -5.52
N VAL A 3 14.55 3.63 -4.67
CA VAL A 3 15.97 3.19 -4.78
C VAL A 3 16.44 2.87 -3.37
N ASP A 4 16.95 1.64 -3.16
CA ASP A 4 17.52 1.19 -1.88
C ASP A 4 16.63 1.38 -0.64
N GLY A 5 15.30 1.24 -0.78
CA GLY A 5 14.35 1.44 0.32
C GLY A 5 13.92 2.89 0.54
N TYR A 6 14.36 3.81 -0.31
CA TYR A 6 13.99 5.22 -0.27
C TYR A 6 13.12 5.60 -1.44
N ARG A 7 12.14 6.46 -1.22
CA ARG A 7 11.49 7.22 -2.30
C ARG A 7 12.16 8.57 -2.43
N ARG A 8 12.71 8.81 -3.62
CA ARG A 8 13.30 10.10 -3.98
C ARG A 8 12.44 10.82 -5.01
N THR A 9 12.21 12.10 -4.79
CA THR A 9 11.57 13.00 -5.75
C THR A 9 12.63 13.89 -6.38
N TRP A 10 12.82 13.77 -7.70
CA TRP A 10 13.78 14.59 -8.44
C TRP A 10 13.26 16.01 -8.64
N SER A 11 14.15 16.99 -8.68
CA SER A 11 13.78 18.34 -9.06
C SER A 11 13.22 18.35 -10.48
N VAL A 12 12.08 19.01 -10.67
CA VAL A 12 11.44 19.24 -11.97
C VAL A 12 12.12 20.35 -12.77
N ARG A 13 13.07 21.06 -12.17
CA ARG A 13 13.82 22.13 -12.83
C ARG A 13 15.04 21.55 -13.53
N LEU A 14 15.09 21.65 -14.85
CA LEU A 14 16.15 21.09 -15.67
C LEU A 14 17.57 21.50 -15.20
N ALA A 15 17.75 22.77 -14.83
CA ALA A 15 19.05 23.28 -14.37
C ALA A 15 19.51 22.65 -13.04
N GLU A 16 18.58 22.24 -12.18
CA GLU A 16 18.86 21.54 -10.93
C GLU A 16 19.01 20.03 -11.20
N TYR A 17 18.15 19.44 -12.03
CA TYR A 17 18.16 18.02 -12.40
C TYR A 17 19.49 17.55 -13.00
N LEU A 18 20.17 18.41 -13.76
CA LEU A 18 21.47 18.12 -14.37
C LEU A 18 22.64 18.16 -13.36
N GLN A 19 22.41 18.63 -12.13
CA GLN A 19 23.40 18.64 -11.07
C GLN A 19 23.42 17.30 -10.34
N LYS A 20 24.55 16.96 -9.72
CA LYS A 20 24.67 15.77 -8.89
C LYS A 20 23.75 15.93 -7.66
N ASP A 21 23.05 14.87 -7.27
CA ASP A 21 22.16 14.82 -6.09
C ASP A 21 20.94 15.76 -6.14
N ALA A 22 20.34 15.91 -7.33
CA ALA A 22 19.17 16.77 -7.59
C ALA A 22 17.82 16.26 -7.05
N TYR A 23 17.81 15.53 -5.93
CA TYR A 23 16.57 15.11 -5.28
C TYR A 23 16.13 16.16 -4.24
N LYS A 24 14.84 16.51 -4.25
CA LYS A 24 14.26 17.48 -3.31
C LYS A 24 13.89 16.86 -1.97
N GLU A 25 13.45 15.61 -2.01
CA GLU A 25 12.91 14.90 -0.86
C GLU A 25 13.33 13.43 -0.92
N GLU A 26 13.70 12.91 0.25
CA GLU A 26 14.01 11.51 0.47
C GLU A 26 13.12 11.00 1.61
N ILE A 27 12.30 10.00 1.30
CA ILE A 27 11.37 9.39 2.24
C ILE A 27 11.84 7.95 2.47
N VAL A 28 12.08 7.58 3.73
CA VAL A 28 12.34 6.19 4.13
C VAL A 28 11.04 5.41 3.99
N LEU A 29 11.06 4.27 3.29
CA LEU A 29 9.91 3.38 3.24
C LEU A 29 9.89 2.48 4.46
N THR A 30 8.80 2.54 5.23
CA THR A 30 8.55 1.59 6.31
C THR A 30 8.09 0.25 5.75
N ARG A 31 8.00 -0.75 6.63
CA ARG A 31 7.51 -2.07 6.23
C ARG A 31 6.01 -2.05 5.92
N GLU A 32 5.25 -1.23 6.64
CA GLU A 32 3.85 -0.92 6.38
C GLU A 32 3.67 -0.25 5.01
N ASP A 33 4.60 0.60 4.59
CA ASP A 33 4.60 1.17 3.23
C ASP A 33 4.71 0.09 2.17
N GLU A 34 5.58 -0.90 2.37
CA GLU A 34 5.71 -2.01 1.42
C GLU A 34 4.43 -2.86 1.35
N TYR A 35 3.80 -3.13 2.50
CA TYR A 35 2.54 -3.89 2.55
C TYR A 35 1.43 -3.14 1.82
N PHE A 36 1.26 -1.84 2.13
CA PHE A 36 0.26 -1.00 1.50
C PHE A 36 0.47 -0.89 0.00
N GLU A 37 1.71 -0.62 -0.46
CA GLU A 37 2.02 -0.54 -1.88
C GLU A 37 1.70 -1.84 -2.62
N PHE A 38 2.01 -2.98 -2.02
CA PHE A 38 1.72 -4.28 -2.61
C PHE A 38 0.21 -4.50 -2.77
N MET A 39 -0.58 -4.20 -1.73
CA MET A 39 -2.04 -4.31 -1.79
C MET A 39 -2.61 -3.32 -2.80
N MET A 40 -2.21 -2.06 -2.74
CA MET A 40 -2.66 -0.98 -3.63
C MET A 40 -2.39 -1.30 -5.12
N MET A 41 -1.24 -1.91 -5.44
CA MET A 41 -0.97 -2.38 -6.80
C MET A 41 -1.83 -3.60 -7.18
N GLY A 42 -1.93 -4.58 -6.28
CA GLY A 42 -2.65 -5.82 -6.56
C GLY A 42 -4.16 -5.66 -6.67
N LEU A 43 -4.77 -4.79 -5.86
CA LEU A 43 -6.19 -4.46 -5.93
C LEU A 43 -6.57 -3.72 -7.22
N ARG A 44 -5.60 -3.11 -7.92
CA ARG A 44 -5.81 -2.56 -9.27
C ARG A 44 -5.72 -3.60 -10.39
N MET A 45 -5.28 -4.81 -10.09
CA MET A 45 -5.27 -5.91 -11.04
C MET A 45 -6.60 -6.67 -10.96
N ARG A 46 -7.13 -7.09 -12.11
CA ARG A 46 -8.36 -7.89 -12.16
C ARG A 46 -8.24 -9.24 -11.44
N ASP A 47 -7.04 -9.81 -11.40
CA ASP A 47 -6.75 -11.07 -10.70
C ASP A 47 -6.58 -10.89 -9.17
N GLY A 48 -6.57 -9.64 -8.69
CA GLY A 48 -6.45 -9.31 -7.28
C GLY A 48 -5.11 -9.73 -6.65
N VAL A 49 -5.17 -10.07 -5.36
CA VAL A 49 -4.02 -10.48 -4.55
C VAL A 49 -4.30 -11.83 -3.90
N THR A 50 -3.52 -12.84 -4.28
CA THR A 50 -3.57 -14.16 -3.64
C THR A 50 -2.90 -14.15 -2.26
N PHE A 51 -3.42 -14.93 -1.31
CA PHE A 51 -2.85 -15.11 0.03
C PHE A 51 -1.41 -15.58 -0.02
N ALA A 52 -1.14 -16.63 -0.81
CA ALA A 52 0.18 -17.23 -0.94
C ALA A 52 1.24 -16.25 -1.47
N ARG A 53 0.90 -15.41 -2.46
CA ARG A 53 1.83 -14.41 -3.01
C ARG A 53 2.20 -13.34 -1.99
N PHE A 54 1.23 -12.90 -1.18
CA PHE A 54 1.48 -11.93 -0.12
C PHE A 54 2.37 -12.54 0.97
N GLU A 55 1.99 -13.70 1.49
CA GLU A 55 2.72 -14.39 2.54
C GLU A 55 4.14 -14.77 2.09
N SER A 56 4.31 -15.28 0.86
CA SER A 56 5.63 -15.58 0.31
C SER A 56 6.53 -14.34 0.20
N ARG A 57 5.95 -13.14 0.02
CA ARG A 57 6.71 -11.90 -0.12
C ARG A 57 7.09 -11.27 1.22
N PHE A 58 6.27 -11.46 2.26
CA PHE A 58 6.38 -10.73 3.52
C PHE A 58 6.55 -11.61 4.76
N GLY A 59 6.31 -12.91 4.66
CA GLY A 59 6.39 -13.89 5.75
C GLY A 59 5.31 -13.74 6.82
N ILE A 60 4.18 -13.09 6.49
CA ILE A 60 3.07 -12.82 7.39
C ILE A 60 1.76 -12.88 6.60
N SER A 61 0.69 -13.32 7.24
CA SER A 61 -0.64 -13.36 6.63
C SER A 61 -1.13 -11.94 6.36
N MET A 62 -1.80 -11.72 5.22
CA MET A 62 -2.42 -10.41 4.95
C MET A 62 -3.54 -10.10 5.94
N PHE A 63 -4.22 -11.11 6.49
CA PHE A 63 -5.26 -10.90 7.49
C PHE A 63 -4.68 -10.42 8.82
N ASP A 64 -3.44 -10.77 9.16
CA ASP A 64 -2.82 -10.26 10.40
C ASP A 64 -2.58 -8.75 10.35
N ILE A 65 -2.51 -8.17 9.14
CA ILE A 65 -2.22 -6.74 8.92
C ILE A 65 -3.48 -5.99 8.50
N PHE A 66 -4.29 -6.56 7.61
CA PHE A 66 -5.34 -5.86 6.87
C PHE A 66 -6.75 -6.37 7.15
N LYS A 67 -6.96 -7.21 8.18
CA LYS A 67 -8.30 -7.77 8.46
C LYS A 67 -9.39 -6.70 8.47
N ASP A 68 -9.19 -5.61 9.20
CA ASP A 68 -10.22 -4.57 9.34
C ASP A 68 -10.51 -3.87 8.00
N ALA A 69 -9.47 -3.57 7.22
CA ALA A 69 -9.58 -2.97 5.89
C ALA A 69 -10.31 -3.91 4.88
N ILE A 70 -10.01 -5.21 4.95
CA ILE A 70 -10.63 -6.23 4.11
C ILE A 70 -12.10 -6.39 4.48
N ASP A 71 -12.40 -6.54 5.78
CA ASP A 71 -13.76 -6.70 6.28
C ASP A 71 -14.62 -5.49 5.93
N GLN A 72 -14.08 -4.27 6.06
CA GLN A 72 -14.75 -3.05 5.62
C GLN A 72 -15.05 -3.10 4.12
N GLY A 73 -14.05 -3.33 3.27
CA GLY A 73 -14.24 -3.36 1.81
C GLY A 73 -15.21 -4.45 1.34
N VAL A 74 -15.24 -5.60 2.03
CA VAL A 74 -16.24 -6.65 1.78
C VAL A 74 -17.64 -6.20 2.21
N SER A 75 -17.78 -5.57 3.38
CA SER A 75 -19.07 -5.07 3.87
C SER A 75 -19.68 -4.01 2.96
N GLU A 76 -18.83 -3.21 2.31
CA GLU A 76 -19.20 -2.17 1.35
C GLU A 76 -19.37 -2.70 -0.09
N ALA A 77 -19.20 -4.02 -0.29
CA ALA A 77 -19.24 -4.70 -1.59
C ALA A 77 -18.23 -4.15 -2.62
N LEU A 78 -17.14 -3.55 -2.15
CA LEU A 78 -16.03 -3.05 -2.97
C LEU A 78 -14.95 -4.14 -3.17
N LEU A 79 -14.85 -5.08 -2.25
CA LEU A 79 -13.96 -6.23 -2.31
C LEU A 79 -14.77 -7.53 -2.22
N THR A 80 -14.17 -8.61 -2.72
CA THR A 80 -14.63 -9.98 -2.49
C THR A 80 -13.44 -10.84 -2.10
N VAL A 81 -13.66 -11.70 -1.11
CA VAL A 81 -12.71 -12.72 -0.69
C VAL A 81 -13.12 -14.03 -1.36
N GLU A 82 -12.24 -14.55 -2.21
CA GLU A 82 -12.35 -15.87 -2.81
C GLU A 82 -11.50 -16.88 -2.02
N ASP A 83 -11.51 -18.15 -2.44
CA ASP A 83 -10.83 -19.24 -1.71
C ASP A 83 -9.32 -19.01 -1.51
N ASP A 84 -8.65 -18.31 -2.44
CA ASP A 84 -7.20 -18.11 -2.41
C ASP A 84 -6.74 -16.64 -2.55
N ARG A 85 -7.68 -15.69 -2.66
CA ARG A 85 -7.36 -14.29 -3.02
C ARG A 85 -8.40 -13.27 -2.59
N ILE A 86 -8.00 -12.01 -2.65
CA ILE A 86 -8.86 -10.85 -2.54
C ILE A 86 -8.93 -10.17 -3.90
N VAL A 87 -10.15 -9.90 -4.36
CA VAL A 87 -10.42 -9.28 -5.67
C VAL A 87 -11.26 -8.03 -5.47
N THR A 88 -10.94 -6.99 -6.23
CA THR A 88 -11.75 -5.77 -6.30
C THR A 88 -12.97 -6.02 -7.19
N THR A 89 -14.16 -5.68 -6.69
CA THR A 89 -15.41 -5.81 -7.47
C THR A 89 -15.47 -4.74 -8.57
N ASP A 90 -16.39 -4.86 -9.52
CA ASP A 90 -16.58 -3.81 -10.53
C ASP A 90 -16.93 -2.45 -9.90
N ASN A 91 -17.70 -2.43 -8.81
CA ASN A 91 -17.98 -1.21 -8.05
C ASN A 91 -16.72 -0.69 -7.34
N GLY A 92 -15.93 -1.59 -6.73
CA GLY A 92 -14.63 -1.24 -6.15
C GLY A 92 -13.65 -0.68 -7.18
N PHE A 93 -13.71 -1.11 -8.43
CA PHE A 93 -12.88 -0.57 -9.50
C PHE A 93 -13.25 0.88 -9.86
N ILE A 94 -14.53 1.23 -9.78
CA ILE A 94 -15.00 2.61 -9.96
C ILE A 94 -14.53 3.48 -8.80
N MET A 95 -14.46 2.91 -7.59
CA MET A 95 -14.11 3.57 -6.33
C MET A 95 -12.75 3.09 -5.79
N LEU A 96 -11.74 3.00 -6.66
CA LEU A 96 -10.43 2.43 -6.29
C LEU A 96 -9.72 3.17 -5.16
N ASP A 97 -9.94 4.48 -5.07
CA ASP A 97 -9.37 5.29 -4.00
C ASP A 97 -10.02 4.93 -2.67
N ASP A 98 -11.35 4.79 -2.62
CA ASP A 98 -12.10 4.36 -1.43
C ASP A 98 -11.72 2.94 -1.00
N VAL A 99 -11.49 2.03 -1.96
CA VAL A 99 -10.95 0.69 -1.68
C VAL A 99 -9.56 0.75 -1.04
N SER A 100 -8.72 1.70 -1.45
CA SER A 100 -7.31 1.76 -1.03
C SER A 100 -7.12 2.47 0.31
N LEU A 101 -8.00 3.41 0.67
CA LEU A 101 -7.85 4.24 1.88
C LEU A 101 -7.74 3.44 3.18
N PRO A 102 -8.62 2.44 3.47
CA PRO A 102 -8.53 1.65 4.70
C PRO A 102 -7.20 0.88 4.83
N PHE A 103 -6.58 0.50 3.71
CA PHE A 103 -5.27 -0.16 3.70
C PHE A 103 -4.12 0.80 4.02
N MET A 104 -4.34 2.12 3.91
CA MET A 104 -3.35 3.14 4.25
C MET A 104 -3.30 3.39 5.77
N ASP A 105 -4.42 3.19 6.45
CA ASP A 105 -4.59 3.52 7.88
C ASP A 105 -3.79 2.62 8.83
N ILE A 106 -3.24 1.49 8.35
CA ILE A 106 -2.30 0.68 9.15
C ILE A 106 -1.07 1.49 9.64
N ARG A 107 -0.77 2.61 8.97
CA ARG A 107 0.27 3.55 9.40
C ARG A 107 -0.10 4.30 10.66
N THR A 108 -1.39 4.60 10.87
CA THR A 108 -1.84 5.48 11.96
C THR A 108 -2.03 4.73 13.27
N THR A 109 -2.38 3.44 13.22
CA THR A 109 -2.54 2.58 14.40
C THR A 109 -1.23 2.34 15.16
N ASN A 110 -0.07 2.29 14.48
CA ASN A 110 1.23 2.09 15.12
C ASN A 110 1.92 3.38 15.63
N HIS A 111 1.40 4.56 15.26
CA HIS A 111 2.00 5.85 15.68
C HIS A 111 1.44 6.39 17.00
N SER A 112 0.49 5.69 17.65
CA SER A 112 -0.10 6.10 18.93
C SER A 112 0.78 5.81 20.16
N SER A 113 2.02 5.32 19.99
CA SER A 113 2.94 4.98 21.10
C SER A 113 4.20 5.86 21.22
N PHE A 114 4.37 6.88 20.38
CA PHE A 114 5.54 7.77 20.44
C PHE A 114 5.17 9.24 20.41
N GLN A 115 4.32 9.67 21.35
CA GLN A 115 4.32 11.04 21.87
C GLN A 115 4.06 11.00 23.38
N ASN A 116 5.10 10.66 24.15
CA ASN A 116 5.29 11.08 25.54
C ASN A 116 6.67 10.61 26.04
N GLN A 117 7.72 11.37 25.70
CA GLN A 117 8.82 11.70 26.62
C GLN A 117 9.68 12.83 26.06
#